data_AF-A0A2A7A2L4-F1
#
_entry.id   AF-A0A2A7A2L4-F1
#
_cell.length_a   1.000
_cell.length_b   1.000
_cell.length_c   1.000
_cell.angle_alpha   90.00
_cell.angle_beta   90.00
_cell.angle_gamma   90.00
#
_symmetry.space_group_name_H-M   'P 1'
#
loop_
_entity.id
_entity.type
_entity.pdbx_description
1 polymer ?
#
loop_
_entity_poly.entity_id
_entity_poly.type
_entity_poly.pdbx_seq_one_letter_code
_entity_poly.pdbx_strand_id
1 'polypeptide(L)'
;MLPFLGGYSHYFLISGQDFPLKSIGEIVKFLNEHKNENFIDCALIKQFEKRNDIYFPRIVVGRRKWQKILKNILVYGTGGWNHTFSLVRRAAPGNVQYYFGSSWWCLNDAMVKWIYNFLENYPEYIKLFKHSLCPDECFFQTLVMNSPYANNVKPYLHYIRWEKGMSSPKTLTTIDYEELKKAEKLIARKFDINVDSEIIERLRKR
;
A
#
# COMPACT_ATOMS: atom_id res chain seq x y z
N MET A 1 -8.22 0.14 -26.96
CA MET A 1 -7.18 1.02 -26.38
C MET A 1 -7.90 2.24 -25.83
N LEU A 2 -8.18 2.26 -24.52
CA LEU A 2 -8.70 3.49 -23.89
C LEU A 2 -7.52 4.47 -23.83
N PRO A 3 -7.59 5.67 -24.42
CA PRO A 3 -6.52 6.63 -24.31
C PRO A 3 -6.41 7.02 -22.84
N PHE A 4 -5.27 6.72 -22.21
CA PHE A 4 -5.01 7.15 -20.85
C PHE A 4 -4.86 8.68 -20.85
N LEU A 5 -5.98 9.37 -20.60
CA LEU A 5 -6.05 10.81 -20.37
C LEU A 5 -5.57 11.08 -18.94
N GLY A 6 -4.35 11.60 -18.80
CA GLY A 6 -3.87 12.05 -17.51
C GLY A 6 -2.50 12.70 -17.63
N GLY A 7 -2.45 13.96 -18.05
CA GLY A 7 -1.22 14.77 -18.07
C GLY A 7 -0.70 15.17 -16.68
N TYR A 8 -0.80 14.27 -15.70
CA TYR A 8 -0.31 14.47 -14.35
C TYR A 8 1.12 13.96 -14.25
N SER A 9 1.96 14.62 -13.44
CA SER A 9 3.33 14.15 -13.20
C SER A 9 3.36 12.95 -12.26
N HIS A 10 2.47 12.93 -11.26
CA HIS A 10 2.40 11.91 -10.22
C HIS A 10 0.96 11.58 -9.83
N TYR A 11 0.80 10.36 -9.32
CA TYR A 11 -0.44 9.83 -8.77
C TYR A 11 -0.20 9.49 -7.30
N PHE A 12 -0.93 10.12 -6.39
CA PHE A 12 -0.73 10.00 -4.95
C PHE A 12 -1.96 9.34 -4.31
N LEU A 13 -1.78 8.13 -3.76
CA LEU A 13 -2.85 7.42 -3.06
C LEU A 13 -3.03 7.99 -1.64
N ILE A 14 -4.26 8.39 -1.30
CA ILE A 14 -4.68 8.90 0.01
C ILE A 14 -6.08 8.37 0.37
N SER A 15 -6.47 8.52 1.64
CA SER A 15 -7.77 8.21 2.22
C SER A 15 -8.34 9.40 3.01
N GLY A 16 -9.60 9.26 3.43
CA GLY A 16 -10.28 10.27 4.24
C GLY A 16 -9.75 10.46 5.66
N GLN A 17 -8.73 9.69 6.09
CA GLN A 17 -8.06 9.88 7.39
C GLN A 17 -6.64 10.43 7.25
N ASP A 18 -6.24 10.82 6.05
CA ASP A 18 -4.93 11.37 5.78
C ASP A 18 -5.03 12.91 5.70
N PHE A 19 -3.98 13.60 6.15
CA PHE A 19 -3.94 15.06 6.17
C PHE A 19 -2.57 15.57 5.71
N PRO A 20 -2.51 16.61 4.85
CA PRO A 20 -1.24 17.17 4.39
C PRO A 20 -0.48 17.84 5.54
N LEU A 21 0.83 17.55 5.64
CA LEU A 21 1.76 18.23 6.54
C LEU A 21 2.49 19.40 5.87
N LYS A 22 2.37 19.52 4.56
CA LYS A 22 2.98 20.57 3.73
C LYS A 22 1.90 21.23 2.91
N SER A 23 2.09 22.50 2.57
CA SER A 23 1.18 23.21 1.67
C SER A 23 1.16 22.54 0.29
N ILE A 24 0.08 22.73 -0.46
CA ILE A 24 -0.02 22.17 -1.82
C ILE A 24 1.12 22.64 -2.73
N GLY A 25 1.58 23.89 -2.56
CA GLY A 25 2.70 24.45 -3.32
C GLY A 25 4.03 23.73 -3.02
N GLU A 26 4.30 23.44 -1.74
CA GLU A 26 5.48 22.66 -1.34
C GLU A 26 5.42 21.23 -1.87
N ILE A 27 4.25 20.58 -1.81
CA ILE A 27 4.06 19.21 -2.34
C ILE A 27 4.30 19.18 -3.85
N VAL A 28 3.72 20.12 -4.60
CA VAL A 28 3.90 20.21 -6.05
C VAL A 28 5.36 20.49 -6.40
N LYS A 29 6.01 21.43 -5.69
CA LYS A 29 7.43 21.73 -5.88
C LYS A 29 8.29 20.48 -5.67
N PHE A 30 8.10 19.78 -4.55
CA PHE A 30 8.81 18.54 -4.25
C PHE A 30 8.63 17.50 -5.36
N LEU A 31 7.38 17.22 -5.77
CA LEU A 31 7.13 16.22 -6.80
C LEU A 31 7.75 16.62 -8.16
N ASN A 32 7.77 17.91 -8.51
CA ASN A 32 8.42 18.38 -9.74
C ASN A 32 9.94 18.20 -9.71
N GLU A 33 10.59 18.40 -8.56
CA GLU A 33 12.02 18.17 -8.36
C GLU A 33 12.36 16.66 -8.45
N HIS A 34 11.40 15.79 -8.13
CA HIS A 34 11.54 14.34 -8.07
C HIS A 34 10.77 13.58 -9.17
N LYS A 35 10.62 14.17 -10.36
CA LYS A 35 9.76 13.67 -11.47
C LYS A 35 9.98 12.23 -11.94
N ASN A 36 11.16 11.68 -11.73
CA ASN A 36 11.53 10.34 -12.21
C ASN A 36 11.51 9.30 -11.08
N GLU A 37 11.07 9.68 -9.88
CA GLU A 37 11.12 8.82 -8.69
C GLU A 37 9.74 8.21 -8.39
N ASN A 38 9.74 7.07 -7.71
CA ASN A 38 8.53 6.38 -7.28
C ASN A 38 8.59 6.18 -5.77
N PHE A 39 7.68 6.81 -5.03
CA PHE A 39 7.66 6.80 -3.58
C PHE A 39 6.76 5.69 -3.07
N ILE A 40 7.34 4.54 -2.75
CA ILE A 40 6.61 3.35 -2.29
C ILE A 40 7.52 2.56 -1.36
N ASP A 41 6.94 2.04 -0.28
CA ASP A 41 7.64 1.15 0.63
C ASP A 41 7.66 -0.26 0.03
N CYS A 42 8.85 -0.86 -0.10
CA CYS A 42 9.06 -2.14 -0.76
C CYS A 42 10.13 -2.94 -0.01
N ALA A 43 9.70 -4.02 0.63
CA ALA A 43 10.54 -5.00 1.30
C ALA A 43 10.40 -6.35 0.61
N LEU A 44 11.55 -6.98 0.34
CA LEU A 44 11.57 -8.35 -0.12
C LEU A 44 11.26 -9.29 1.05
N ILE A 45 10.19 -10.09 0.92
CA ILE A 45 9.92 -11.17 1.86
C ILE A 45 10.49 -12.46 1.26
N LYS A 46 11.59 -12.94 1.85
CA LYS A 46 12.23 -14.21 1.46
C LYS A 46 11.52 -15.45 2.01
N GLN A 47 10.68 -15.26 3.03
CA GLN A 47 9.99 -16.35 3.72
C GLN A 47 8.59 -16.59 3.15
N PHE A 48 8.08 -17.78 3.46
CA PHE A 48 6.75 -18.26 3.09
C PHE A 48 5.65 -17.22 3.38
N GLU A 49 4.80 -16.93 2.40
CA GLU A 49 3.77 -15.89 2.53
C GLU A 49 2.41 -16.39 2.07
N LYS A 50 1.67 -16.89 3.07
CA LYS A 50 0.34 -17.48 2.91
C LYS A 50 -0.63 -16.58 2.15
N ARG A 51 -0.48 -15.25 2.27
CA ARG A 51 -1.37 -14.24 1.68
C ARG A 51 -1.56 -14.39 0.17
N ASN A 52 -0.53 -14.87 -0.54
CA ASN A 52 -0.57 -15.09 -1.99
C ASN A 52 -0.52 -16.56 -2.39
N ASP A 53 0.00 -17.44 -1.52
CA ASP A 53 0.23 -18.85 -1.83
C ASP A 53 -1.04 -19.69 -1.98
N ILE A 54 -2.18 -19.29 -1.43
CA ILE A 54 -3.44 -20.04 -1.56
C ILE A 54 -4.56 -19.16 -2.11
N TYR A 55 -5.64 -19.80 -2.56
CA TYR A 55 -6.81 -19.09 -3.07
C TYR A 55 -7.70 -18.70 -1.90
N PHE A 56 -7.94 -17.40 -1.71
CA PHE A 56 -8.90 -16.88 -0.73
C PHE A 56 -10.23 -16.54 -1.43
N PRO A 57 -11.29 -17.34 -1.23
CA PRO A 57 -12.62 -17.00 -1.72
C PRO A 57 -13.08 -15.66 -1.13
N ARG A 58 -13.77 -14.83 -1.91
CA ARG A 58 -14.27 -13.52 -1.42
C ARG A 58 -15.15 -13.64 -0.17
N ILE A 59 -15.86 -14.75 -0.02
CA ILE A 59 -16.71 -15.01 1.14
C ILE A 59 -15.92 -15.07 2.47
N VAL A 60 -14.66 -15.54 2.44
CA VAL A 60 -13.82 -15.64 3.65
C VAL A 60 -13.05 -14.36 3.95
N VAL A 61 -12.97 -13.43 2.99
CA VAL A 61 -12.26 -12.16 3.14
C VAL A 61 -13.21 -11.12 3.70
N GLY A 62 -13.03 -10.74 4.97
CA GLY A 62 -13.80 -9.67 5.59
C GLY A 62 -13.63 -9.59 7.11
N ARG A 63 -14.42 -8.69 7.71
CA ARG A 63 -14.30 -8.33 9.14
C ARG A 63 -15.34 -9.03 10.04
N ARG A 64 -16.35 -9.70 9.47
CA ARG A 64 -17.39 -10.39 10.25
C ARG A 64 -16.79 -11.58 11.01
N LYS A 65 -17.31 -11.90 12.20
CA LYS A 65 -16.77 -12.98 13.05
C LYS A 65 -16.70 -14.33 12.32
N TRP A 66 -17.78 -14.72 11.61
CA TRP A 66 -17.81 -15.96 10.86
C TRP A 66 -16.80 -15.99 9.70
N GLN A 67 -16.52 -14.85 9.05
CA GLN A 67 -15.48 -14.76 8.00
C GLN A 67 -14.10 -15.01 8.58
N LYS A 68 -13.82 -14.47 9.78
CA LYS A 68 -12.55 -14.72 10.49
C LYS A 68 -12.40 -16.21 10.84
N ILE A 69 -13.48 -16.86 11.28
CA ILE A 69 -13.49 -18.30 11.57
C ILE A 69 -13.20 -19.11 10.29
N LEU A 70 -13.95 -18.88 9.21
CA LEU A 70 -13.75 -19.57 7.94
C LEU A 70 -12.34 -19.35 7.37
N LYS A 71 -11.82 -18.11 7.46
CA LYS A 71 -10.44 -17.80 7.06
C LYS A 71 -9.43 -18.61 7.87
N ASN A 72 -9.61 -18.72 9.18
CA ASN A 72 -8.72 -19.50 10.03
C ASN A 72 -8.81 -21.00 9.68
N ILE A 73 -10.00 -21.54 9.48
CA ILE A 73 -10.19 -22.93 9.03
C ILE A 73 -9.44 -23.17 7.72
N LEU A 74 -9.59 -22.28 6.74
CA LEU A 74 -8.88 -22.36 5.45
C LEU A 74 -7.35 -22.30 5.65
N VAL A 75 -6.85 -21.36 6.44
CA VAL A 75 -5.40 -21.20 6.67
C VAL A 75 -4.82 -22.42 7.36
N TYR A 76 -5.42 -22.87 8.46
CA TYR A 76 -4.91 -24.03 9.21
C TYR A 76 -5.12 -25.35 8.46
N GLY A 77 -6.25 -25.51 7.77
CA GLY A 77 -6.52 -26.67 6.91
C GLY A 77 -5.58 -26.79 5.72
N THR A 78 -4.89 -25.70 5.35
CA THR A 78 -3.88 -25.69 4.28
C THR A 78 -2.44 -25.64 4.82
N GLY A 79 -2.21 -25.87 6.11
CA GLY A 79 -0.86 -25.95 6.70
C GLY A 79 -0.48 -24.81 7.66
N GLY A 80 -1.40 -23.90 7.98
CA GLY A 80 -1.17 -22.78 8.88
C GLY A 80 -0.52 -21.56 8.19
N TRP A 81 -0.08 -20.59 8.99
CA TRP A 81 0.53 -19.35 8.49
C TRP A 81 1.98 -19.53 8.02
N ASN A 82 2.69 -20.52 8.56
CA ASN A 82 4.12 -20.73 8.30
C ASN A 82 4.39 -21.78 7.22
N HIS A 83 3.36 -22.40 6.67
CA HIS A 83 3.49 -23.46 5.66
C HIS A 83 2.23 -23.57 4.79
N THR A 84 2.41 -23.94 3.52
CA THR A 84 1.33 -24.34 2.62
C THR A 84 1.64 -25.68 1.97
N PHE A 85 0.67 -26.59 2.01
CA PHE A 85 0.74 -27.83 1.26
C PHE A 85 0.86 -27.57 -0.25
N SER A 86 1.78 -28.26 -0.92
CA SER A 86 2.05 -28.08 -2.35
C SER A 86 0.80 -28.22 -3.22
N LEU A 87 -0.13 -29.12 -2.87
CA LEU A 87 -1.38 -29.37 -3.60
C LEU A 87 -2.29 -28.14 -3.72
N VAL A 88 -2.27 -27.25 -2.74
CA VAL A 88 -3.13 -26.05 -2.71
C VAL A 88 -2.35 -24.77 -2.99
N ARG A 89 -1.04 -24.90 -3.26
CA ARG A 89 -0.18 -23.78 -3.57
C ARG A 89 -0.49 -23.27 -4.98
N ARG A 90 -0.79 -22.00 -5.09
CA ARG A 90 -0.99 -21.32 -6.37
C ARG A 90 0.34 -21.12 -7.07
N ALA A 91 0.35 -21.36 -8.37
CA ALA A 91 1.47 -20.94 -9.20
C ALA A 91 1.53 -19.41 -9.22
N ALA A 92 2.70 -18.84 -8.96
CA ALA A 92 2.94 -17.42 -9.23
C ALA A 92 3.09 -17.25 -10.76
N PRO A 93 2.44 -16.25 -11.38
CA PRO A 93 2.70 -15.92 -12.78
C PRO A 93 4.19 -15.62 -12.96
N GLY A 94 4.84 -16.26 -13.95
CA GLY A 94 6.17 -15.86 -14.44
C GLY A 94 7.34 -15.85 -13.44
N ASN A 95 7.35 -16.68 -12.39
CA ASN A 95 8.37 -16.64 -11.32
C ASN A 95 8.52 -15.26 -10.66
N VAL A 96 7.43 -14.48 -10.59
CA VAL A 96 7.44 -13.15 -9.98
C VAL A 96 7.83 -13.23 -8.50
N GLN A 97 8.84 -12.43 -8.14
CA GLN A 97 9.28 -12.28 -6.77
C GLN A 97 8.38 -11.28 -6.04
N TYR A 98 7.75 -11.71 -4.94
CA TYR A 98 6.85 -10.84 -4.18
C TYR A 98 7.60 -9.82 -3.34
N TYR A 99 7.10 -8.60 -3.38
CA TYR A 99 7.50 -7.50 -2.52
C TYR A 99 6.29 -7.01 -1.74
N PHE A 100 6.53 -6.53 -0.52
CA PHE A 100 5.49 -6.06 0.37
C PHE A 100 5.84 -4.72 0.97
N GLY A 101 4.84 -4.00 1.44
CA GLY A 101 5.07 -2.75 2.15
C GLY A 101 3.78 -2.06 2.50
N SER A 102 3.87 -0.78 2.81
CA SER A 102 2.69 0.05 3.06
C SER A 102 1.75 0.11 1.84
N SER A 103 0.43 0.12 2.09
CA SER A 103 -0.57 0.37 1.04
C SER A 103 -0.39 1.73 0.36
N TRP A 104 0.29 2.70 0.99
CA TRP A 104 0.44 4.06 0.48
C TRP A 104 1.63 4.22 -0.45
N TRP A 105 1.40 4.91 -1.56
CA TRP A 105 2.42 5.21 -2.55
C TRP A 105 2.13 6.55 -3.26
N CYS A 106 3.18 7.11 -3.87
CA CYS A 106 3.09 8.16 -4.87
C CYS A 106 3.97 7.75 -6.06
N LEU A 107 3.34 7.47 -7.21
CA LEU A 107 4.03 6.94 -8.39
C LEU A 107 4.03 7.98 -9.50
N ASN A 108 5.12 8.06 -10.25
CA ASN A 108 5.18 8.93 -11.42
C ASN A 108 4.37 8.35 -12.59
N ASP A 109 4.08 9.20 -13.56
CA ASP A 109 3.29 8.84 -14.74
C ASP A 109 3.89 7.68 -15.56
N ALA A 110 5.22 7.65 -15.72
CA ALA A 110 5.89 6.58 -16.47
C ALA A 110 5.68 5.20 -15.84
N MET A 111 5.77 5.13 -14.50
CA MET A 111 5.50 3.91 -13.74
C MET A 111 4.03 3.49 -13.85
N VAL A 112 3.08 4.43 -13.72
CA VAL A 112 1.65 4.14 -13.83
C VAL A 112 1.31 3.61 -15.23
N LYS A 113 1.80 4.26 -16.29
CA LYS A 113 1.62 3.78 -17.67
C LYS A 113 2.19 2.38 -17.88
N TRP A 114 3.37 2.12 -17.32
CA TRP A 114 3.95 0.78 -17.37
C TRP A 114 3.09 -0.25 -16.65
N ILE A 115 2.54 0.08 -15.47
CA ILE A 115 1.62 -0.80 -14.73
C ILE A 115 0.40 -1.13 -15.60
N TYR A 116 -0.23 -0.12 -16.21
CA TYR A 116 -1.38 -0.36 -17.09
C TYR A 116 -1.04 -1.30 -18.24
N ASN A 117 0.05 -1.03 -18.97
CA ASN A 117 0.51 -1.87 -20.07
C ASN A 117 0.82 -3.29 -19.61
N PHE A 118 1.44 -3.46 -18.44
CA PHE A 118 1.69 -4.78 -17.86
C PHE A 118 0.37 -5.51 -17.58
N LEU A 119 -0.60 -4.85 -16.95
CA LEU A 119 -1.87 -5.46 -16.57
C LEU A 119 -2.75 -5.80 -17.79
N GLU A 120 -2.63 -5.07 -18.90
CA GLU A 120 -3.28 -5.42 -20.17
C GLU A 120 -2.69 -6.71 -20.77
N ASN A 121 -1.36 -6.88 -20.70
CA ASN A 121 -0.68 -8.04 -21.26
C ASN A 121 -0.72 -9.28 -20.35
N TYR A 122 -0.85 -9.09 -19.04
CA TYR A 122 -0.81 -10.15 -18.02
C TYR A 122 -2.05 -10.11 -17.09
N PRO A 123 -3.28 -10.32 -17.62
CA PRO A 123 -4.52 -10.22 -16.85
C PRO A 123 -4.63 -11.26 -15.72
N GLU A 124 -3.85 -12.34 -15.76
CA GLU A 124 -3.72 -13.30 -14.67
C GLU A 124 -3.15 -12.69 -13.39
N TYR A 125 -2.39 -11.60 -13.48
CA TYR A 125 -1.89 -10.87 -12.32
C TYR A 125 -3.05 -10.30 -11.49
N ILE A 126 -4.04 -9.68 -12.13
CA ILE A 126 -5.25 -9.19 -11.45
C ILE A 126 -6.04 -10.36 -10.86
N LYS A 127 -6.19 -11.47 -11.62
CA LYS A 127 -6.88 -12.68 -11.13
C LYS A 127 -6.17 -13.25 -9.91
N LEU A 128 -4.84 -13.18 -9.86
CA LEU A 128 -4.05 -13.64 -8.73
C LEU A 128 -4.44 -12.86 -7.46
N PHE A 129 -4.24 -11.55 -7.49
CA PHE A 129 -4.42 -10.70 -6.32
C PHE A 129 -5.88 -10.48 -5.91
N LYS A 130 -6.84 -10.66 -6.82
CA LYS A 130 -8.29 -10.68 -6.50
C LYS A 130 -8.66 -11.74 -5.44
N HIS A 131 -7.84 -12.77 -5.32
CA HIS A 131 -8.01 -13.89 -4.39
C HIS A 131 -6.83 -14.04 -3.41
N SER A 132 -6.12 -12.94 -3.16
CA SER A 132 -5.08 -12.83 -2.13
C SER A 132 -5.61 -12.09 -0.89
N LEU A 133 -4.88 -12.19 0.23
CA LEU A 133 -5.13 -11.39 1.43
C LEU A 133 -4.29 -10.12 1.44
N CYS A 134 -4.89 -8.98 1.81
CA CYS A 134 -4.26 -7.66 1.83
C CYS A 134 -3.47 -7.35 0.54
N PRO A 135 -4.09 -7.47 -0.65
CA PRO A 135 -3.37 -7.33 -1.91
C PRO A 135 -2.78 -5.92 -2.11
N ASP A 136 -3.35 -4.90 -1.47
CA ASP A 136 -2.86 -3.51 -1.50
C ASP A 136 -1.44 -3.35 -0.90
N GLU A 137 -1.03 -4.26 -0.02
CA GLU A 137 0.31 -4.28 0.59
C GLU A 137 1.33 -5.12 -0.21
N CYS A 138 0.98 -5.61 -1.41
CA CYS A 138 1.86 -6.44 -2.22
C CYS A 138 1.79 -6.19 -3.73
N PHE A 139 0.60 -5.89 -4.25
CA PHE A 139 0.32 -5.74 -5.68
C PHE A 139 1.24 -4.70 -6.33
N PHE A 140 1.24 -3.48 -5.81
CA PHE A 140 2.01 -2.39 -6.42
C PHE A 140 3.51 -2.55 -6.18
N GLN A 141 3.90 -3.00 -5.00
CA GLN A 141 5.28 -3.23 -4.59
C GLN A 141 5.93 -4.27 -5.50
N THR A 142 5.21 -5.38 -5.73
CA THR A 142 5.65 -6.44 -6.62
C THR A 142 5.79 -5.96 -8.06
N LEU A 143 4.80 -5.21 -8.59
CA LEU A 143 4.91 -4.64 -9.94
C LEU A 143 6.09 -3.69 -10.07
N VAL A 144 6.24 -2.73 -9.14
CA VAL A 144 7.29 -1.71 -9.19
C VAL A 144 8.67 -2.34 -9.13
N MET A 145 8.91 -3.27 -8.20
CA MET A 145 10.22 -3.89 -8.01
C MET A 145 10.60 -4.89 -9.11
N ASN A 146 9.62 -5.45 -9.83
CA ASN A 146 9.88 -6.30 -11.01
C ASN A 146 9.81 -5.50 -12.33
N SER A 147 9.74 -4.16 -12.27
CA SER A 147 9.71 -3.28 -13.44
C SER A 147 11.10 -2.71 -13.78
N PRO A 148 11.27 -2.10 -14.97
CA PRO A 148 12.47 -1.33 -15.28
C PRO A 148 12.74 -0.14 -14.33
N TYR A 149 11.77 0.25 -13.49
CA TYR A 149 11.86 1.40 -12.58
C TYR A 149 12.22 1.03 -11.14
N ALA A 150 12.64 -0.21 -10.87
CA ALA A 150 12.99 -0.66 -9.53
C ALA A 150 14.09 0.21 -8.87
N ASN A 151 15.05 0.71 -9.67
CA ASN A 151 16.13 1.58 -9.20
C ASN A 151 15.67 3.03 -8.91
N ASN A 152 14.45 3.39 -9.28
CA ASN A 152 13.87 4.72 -9.08
C ASN A 152 13.02 4.79 -7.79
N VAL A 153 12.96 3.70 -7.02
CA VAL A 153 12.18 3.64 -5.79
C VAL A 153 12.81 4.48 -4.69
N LYS A 154 11.97 5.26 -4.02
CA LYS A 154 12.29 6.07 -2.85
C LYS A 154 11.32 5.74 -1.71
N PRO A 155 11.68 6.06 -0.45
CA PRO A 155 10.77 5.89 0.67
C PRO A 155 9.45 6.63 0.44
N TYR A 156 8.32 5.96 0.69
CA TYR A 156 6.98 6.55 0.71
C TYR A 156 6.87 7.87 1.50
N LEU A 157 5.93 8.73 1.10
CA LEU A 157 5.80 10.11 1.57
C LEU A 157 4.87 10.29 2.78
N HIS A 158 4.33 9.19 3.32
CA HIS A 158 3.44 9.21 4.47
C HIS A 158 4.21 9.15 5.80
N TYR A 159 3.79 9.96 6.75
CA TYR A 159 4.06 9.80 8.17
C TYR A 159 3.00 8.89 8.78
N ILE A 160 3.42 7.77 9.35
CA ILE A 160 2.53 6.78 9.97
C ILE A 160 3.11 6.37 11.32
N ARG A 161 2.38 6.61 12.39
CA ARG A 161 2.78 6.18 13.73
C ARG A 161 2.16 4.83 14.06
N TRP A 162 3.01 3.82 14.23
CA TRP A 162 2.61 2.48 14.67
C TRP A 162 2.90 2.30 16.15
N GLU A 163 1.97 1.68 16.87
CA GLU A 163 2.14 1.26 18.24
C GLU A 163 2.28 -0.27 18.31
N LYS A 164 3.13 -0.74 19.22
CA LYS A 164 3.45 -2.17 19.34
C LYS A 164 2.18 -2.98 19.60
N GLY A 165 1.96 -4.02 18.80
CA GLY A 165 0.82 -4.94 18.96
C GLY A 165 -0.48 -4.45 18.31
N MET A 166 -0.49 -3.28 17.68
CA MET A 166 -1.68 -2.73 17.04
C MET A 166 -1.78 -3.15 15.57
N SER A 167 -3.01 -3.45 15.13
CA SER A 167 -3.33 -3.81 13.73
C SER A 167 -3.71 -2.61 12.86
N SER A 168 -3.69 -1.41 13.43
CA SER A 168 -3.93 -0.13 12.77
C SER A 168 -2.95 0.90 13.34
N PRO A 169 -2.54 1.90 12.55
CA PRO A 169 -1.76 3.01 13.07
C PRO A 169 -2.54 3.78 14.13
N LYS A 170 -1.79 4.46 15.01
CA LYS A 170 -2.29 5.35 16.06
C LYS A 170 -3.10 6.50 15.45
N THR A 171 -4.20 6.88 16.09
CA THR A 171 -4.87 8.16 15.80
C THR A 171 -4.03 9.29 16.37
N LEU A 172 -3.58 10.20 15.51
CA LEU A 172 -2.75 11.34 15.89
C LEU A 172 -3.62 12.43 16.55
N THR A 173 -3.10 13.02 17.63
CA THR A 173 -3.80 14.08 18.39
C THR A 173 -2.90 15.30 18.57
N THR A 174 -3.39 16.33 19.26
CA THR A 174 -2.66 17.57 19.56
C THR A 174 -1.34 17.31 20.31
N ILE A 175 -1.23 16.20 21.03
CA ILE A 175 0.01 15.76 21.70
C ILE A 175 1.13 15.49 20.68
N ASP A 176 0.78 14.99 19.49
CA ASP A 176 1.73 14.65 18.43
C ASP A 176 2.16 15.88 17.59
N TYR A 177 1.62 17.07 17.84
CA TYR A 177 1.78 18.25 16.96
C TYR A 177 3.23 18.68 16.73
N GLU A 178 4.04 18.75 17.79
CA GLU A 178 5.44 19.19 17.66
C GLU A 178 6.31 18.16 16.93
N GLU A 179 5.96 16.87 17.01
CA GLU A 179 6.60 15.82 16.22
C GLU A 179 6.20 15.94 14.74
N LEU A 180 4.91 16.13 14.46
CA LEU A 180 4.38 16.29 13.10
C LEU A 180 4.97 17.51 12.36
N LYS A 181 5.26 18.59 13.09
CA LYS A 181 5.94 19.78 12.51
C LYS A 181 7.35 19.48 12.03
N LYS A 182 8.05 18.56 12.70
CA LYS A 182 9.43 18.18 12.39
C LYS A 182 9.51 17.04 11.38
N ALA A 183 8.39 16.37 11.09
CA ALA A 183 8.37 15.24 10.17
C ALA A 183 8.74 15.66 8.74
N GLU A 184 9.74 15.00 8.17
CA GLU A 184 10.15 15.13 6.76
C GLU A 184 9.25 14.27 5.85
N LYS A 185 7.93 14.45 5.99
CA LYS A 185 6.90 13.76 5.22
C LYS A 185 5.90 14.78 4.68
N LEU A 186 5.22 14.42 3.59
CA LEU A 186 4.27 15.34 2.94
C LEU A 186 2.86 15.18 3.50
N ILE A 187 2.50 13.97 3.93
CA ILE A 187 1.17 13.60 4.39
C ILE A 187 1.31 12.80 5.68
N ALA A 188 0.39 12.97 6.63
CA ALA A 188 0.34 12.19 7.86
C ALA A 188 -0.96 11.40 7.99
N ARG A 189 -0.89 10.32 8.78
CA ARG A 189 -2.05 9.52 9.15
C ARG A 189 -1.89 8.83 10.52
N LYS A 190 -2.98 8.49 11.21
CA LYS A 190 -4.38 8.72 10.83
C LYS A 190 -5.02 9.79 11.72
N PHE A 191 -5.94 10.56 11.17
CA PHE A 191 -6.72 11.55 11.90
C PHE A 191 -8.18 11.11 12.03
N ASP A 192 -8.84 11.54 13.11
CA ASP A 192 -10.26 11.33 13.33
C ASP A 192 -10.83 12.53 14.08
N ILE A 193 -11.75 13.25 13.42
CA ILE A 193 -12.38 14.46 13.97
C ILE A 193 -13.21 14.19 15.22
N ASN A 194 -13.65 12.95 15.44
CA ASN A 194 -14.39 12.57 16.65
C ASN A 194 -13.46 12.25 17.82
N VAL A 195 -12.15 12.12 17.57
CA VAL A 195 -11.12 11.88 18.60
C VAL A 195 -10.45 13.20 18.98
N ASP A 196 -9.98 13.95 17.99
CA ASP A 196 -9.37 15.27 18.19
C ASP A 196 -9.49 16.06 16.88
N SER A 197 -10.40 17.04 16.85
CA SER A 197 -10.51 17.97 15.71
C SER A 197 -9.54 19.15 15.81
N GLU A 198 -9.01 19.46 17.00
CA GLU A 198 -8.14 20.61 17.23
C GLU A 198 -6.80 20.45 16.51
N ILE A 199 -6.26 19.22 16.45
CA ILE A 199 -5.03 18.93 15.70
C ILE A 199 -5.14 19.33 14.22
N ILE A 200 -6.29 19.11 13.59
CA ILE A 200 -6.52 19.47 12.18
C ILE A 200 -6.52 21.00 12.03
N GLU A 201 -7.18 21.72 12.94
CA GLU A 201 -7.21 23.17 12.92
C GLU A 201 -5.82 23.79 13.16
N ARG A 202 -5.01 23.19 14.03
CA ARG A 202 -3.62 23.61 14.25
C ARG A 202 -2.77 23.40 13.01
N LEU A 203 -2.91 22.26 12.33
CA LEU A 203 -2.17 21.97 11.08
C LEU A 203 -2.60 22.88 9.93
N ARG A 204 -3.88 23.30 9.86
CA ARG A 204 -4.38 24.25 8.84
C ARG A 204 -3.82 25.67 8.97
N LYS A 205 -3.53 26.10 10.20
CA LYS A 205 -3.08 27.47 10.51
C LYS A 205 -1.56 27.65 10.42
N ARG A 206 -0.82 26.58 10.14
CA ARG A 206 0.65 26.60 10.01
C ARG A 206 1.07 27.21 8.68
#